data_AF-A0A956ZRM7-F1
#
_entry.id   AF-A0A956ZRM7-F1
#
_cell.length_a   1.000
_cell.length_b   1.000
_cell.length_c   1.000
_cell.angle_alpha   90.00
_cell.angle_beta   90.00
_cell.angle_gamma   90.00
#
_symmetry.space_group_name_H-M   'P 1'
#
loop_
_entity.id
_entity.type
_entity.pdbx_description
1 polymer ?
#
loop_
_entity_poly.entity_id
_entity_poly.type
_entity_poly.pdbx_seq_one_letter_code
_entity_poly.pdbx_strand_id
1 'polypeptide(L)' 'MWWHDLLWGLFNGFTGWIVVIGHIFGFLEDQPLYDVLRQGTWYDVGFLAGAGSPLLGFLRRK' A
#
# COMPACT_ATOMS: atom_id res chain seq x y z
N MET A 1 -21.39 -1.31 -6.09
CA MET A 1 -21.33 -0.09 -6.94
C MET A 1 -19.85 0.26 -7.09
N TRP A 2 -19.39 0.59 -8.29
CA TRP A 2 -17.95 0.81 -8.57
C TRP A 2 -17.27 1.88 -7.68
N TRP A 3 -18.03 2.90 -7.25
CA TRP A 3 -17.53 3.92 -6.32
C TRP A 3 -17.17 3.38 -4.93
N HIS A 4 -17.88 2.35 -4.47
CA HIS A 4 -17.58 1.70 -3.19
C HIS A 4 -16.23 1.00 -3.24
N ASP A 5 -15.93 0.30 -4.34
CA ASP A 5 -14.67 -0.39 -4.55
C ASP A 5 -13.50 0.61 -4.66
N LEU A 6 -13.73 1.77 -5.31
CA LEU A 6 -12.76 2.86 -5.38
C LEU A 6 -12.45 3.46 -3.99
N LEU A 7 -13.48 3.78 -3.19
CA LEU A 7 -13.30 4.32 -1.85
C LEU A 7 -12.61 3.32 -0.91
N TRP A 8 -12.93 2.04 -1.06
CA TRP A 8 -12.23 0.97 -0.34
C TRP A 8 -10.77 0.86 -0.73
N GLY A 9 -10.44 0.95 -2.02
CA GLY A 9 -9.06 0.97 -2.47
C GLY A 9 -8.28 2.17 -1.96
N LEU A 10 -8.90 3.35 -1.96
CA LEU A 10 -8.30 4.57 -1.42
C LEU A 10 -8.03 4.46 0.09
N PHE A 11 -9.01 3.95 0.84
CA PHE A 11 -8.90 3.77 2.29
C PHE A 11 -7.83 2.74 2.65
N ASN A 12 -7.79 1.59 1.97
CA ASN A 12 -6.75 0.58 2.15
C ASN A 12 -5.36 1.11 1.78
N GLY A 13 -5.26 1.95 0.76
CA GLY A 13 -3.99 2.60 0.41
C GLY A 13 -3.52 3.63 1.42
N PHE A 14 -4.45 4.42 1.97
CA PHE A 14 -4.13 5.38 3.01
C PHE A 14 -3.69 4.70 4.31
N THR A 15 -4.40 3.65 4.74
CA THR A 15 -4.04 2.91 5.97
C THR A 15 -2.76 2.08 5.81
N GLY A 16 -2.37 1.73 4.58
CA GLY A 16 -1.07 1.11 4.29
C GLY A 16 0.13 1.95 4.75
N TRP A 17 0.03 3.28 4.76
CA TRP A 17 1.10 4.16 5.24
C TRP A 17 1.41 3.99 6.72
N ILE A 18 0.42 3.63 7.56
CA ILE A 18 0.64 3.38 8.98
C ILE A 18 1.56 2.18 9.17
N VAL A 19 1.42 1.15 8.34
CA VAL A 19 2.28 -0.05 8.34
C VAL A 19 3.69 0.32 7.87
N VAL A 20 3.82 1.12 6.81
CA VAL A 20 5.12 1.61 6.31
C VAL A 20 5.83 2.44 7.37
N ILE A 21 5.14 3.40 8.00
CA ILE A 21 5.67 4.22 9.09
C ILE A 21 6.10 3.34 10.27
N GLY A 22 5.28 2.34 10.64
CA GLY A 22 5.64 1.37 11.68
C GLY A 22 6.95 0.64 11.40
N HIS A 23 7.20 0.25 10.14
CA HIS A 23 8.47 -0.38 9.74
C HIS A 23 9.64 0.61 9.76
N ILE A 24 9.44 1.87 9.37
CA ILE A 24 10.51 2.91 9.44
C ILE A 24 11.01 3.11 10.87
N PHE A 25 10.13 3.02 11.86
CA PHE A 25 10.46 3.22 13.27
C PHE A 25 10.71 1.92 14.05
N GLY A 26 10.76 0.77 13.39
CA GLY A 26 11.06 -0.52 14.02
C GLY A 26 9.94 -1.12 14.87
N PHE A 27 8.69 -0.62 14.77
CA PHE A 27 7.55 -1.17 15.52
C PHE A 27 7.01 -2.50 14.97
N LEU A 28 7.41 -2.86 13.75
CA LEU A 28 6.88 -4.02 13.01
C LEU A 28 7.99 -4.91 12.44
N GLU A 29 9.17 -4.95 13.06
CA GLU A 29 10.34 -5.72 12.56
C GLU A 29 10.07 -7.22 12.36
N ASP A 30 9.17 -7.79 13.17
CA ASP A 30 8.78 -9.20 13.10
C ASP A 30 7.67 -9.49 12.09
N GLN A 31 7.12 -8.45 11.44
CA GLN A 31 6.04 -8.58 10.47
C GLN A 31 6.57 -8.28 9.06
N PRO A 32 6.06 -8.95 8.02
CA PRO A 32 6.45 -8.62 6.66
C PRO A 32 5.85 -7.26 6.25
N LEU A 33 6.65 -6.43 5.58
CA LEU A 33 6.19 -5.15 5.01
C LEU A 33 5.02 -5.32 4.03
N TYR A 34 4.99 -6.43 3.32
CA TYR A 34 3.95 -6.79 2.36
C TYR A 34 3.47 -8.22 2.63
N ASP A 35 2.16 -8.39 2.78
CA ASP A 35 1.55 -9.70 3.02
C ASP A 35 1.15 -10.36 1.70
N VAL A 36 1.93 -11.36 1.28
CA VAL A 36 1.71 -12.12 0.05
C VAL A 36 0.40 -12.92 0.09
N LEU A 37 -0.12 -13.27 1.28
CA LEU A 37 -1.41 -13.94 1.42
C LEU A 37 -2.59 -13.00 1.15
N ARG A 38 -2.35 -11.69 1.21
CA ARG A 38 -3.31 -10.63 0.84
C ARG A 38 -3.12 -10.12 -0.59
N GLN A 39 -2.20 -10.73 -1.35
CA GLN A 39 -1.94 -10.37 -2.73
C GLN A 39 -3.18 -10.56 -3.62
N GLY A 40 -3.40 -9.63 -4.54
CA GLY A 40 -4.58 -9.54 -5.38
C GLY A 40 -5.62 -8.57 -4.83
N THR A 41 -6.38 -7.93 -5.73
CA THR A 41 -7.42 -6.92 -5.45
C THR A 41 -6.89 -5.51 -5.14
N TRP A 42 -7.67 -4.69 -4.42
CA TRP A 42 -7.35 -3.31 -4.06
C TRP A 42 -6.23 -3.19 -3.01
N TYR A 43 -5.83 -4.29 -2.38
CA TYR A 43 -4.67 -4.32 -1.47
C TYR A 43 -3.37 -3.96 -2.20
N ASP A 44 -3.16 -4.48 -3.41
CA ASP A 44 -1.96 -4.19 -4.21
C ASP A 44 -1.92 -2.72 -4.64
N VAL A 45 -3.05 -2.19 -5.10
CA VAL A 45 -3.18 -0.78 -5.48
C VAL A 45 -2.96 0.13 -4.28
N GLY A 46 -3.52 -0.24 -3.12
CA GLY A 46 -3.33 0.47 -1.87
C GLY A 46 -1.89 0.44 -1.39
N PHE A 47 -1.24 -0.72 -1.41
CA PHE A 47 0.17 -0.87 -1.06
C PHE A 47 1.07 -0.07 -1.99
N LEU A 48 0.82 -0.10 -3.31
CA LEU A 48 1.57 0.70 -4.28
C LEU A 48 1.36 2.20 -4.06
N ALA A 49 0.11 2.66 -3.87
CA ALA A 49 -0.20 4.05 -3.52
C ALA A 49 0.48 4.47 -2.20
N GLY A 50 0.49 3.55 -1.23
CA GLY A 50 1.07 3.66 0.11
C GLY A 50 2.60 3.65 0.16
N ALA A 51 3.25 2.89 -0.72
CA ALA A 51 4.70 2.79 -0.80
C ALA A 51 5.32 3.90 -1.69
N GLY A 52 4.51 4.87 -2.14
CA GLY A 52 4.96 5.95 -3.03
C GLY A 52 5.06 5.56 -4.52
N SER A 53 4.49 4.44 -4.94
CA SER A 53 4.54 3.94 -6.32
C SER A 53 3.90 4.85 -7.39
N PRO A 54 2.90 5.72 -7.12
CA PRO A 54 2.46 6.67 -8.15
C PRO A 54 3.55 7.69 -8.49
N LEU A 55 4.40 8.07 -7.53
CA LEU A 55 5.48 9.05 -7.72
C LEU A 55 6.79 8.38 -8.16
N LEU A 56 7.18 7.29 -7.51
CA LEU A 56 8.42 6.56 -7.82
C LEU A 56 8.29 5.66 -9.06
N GLY A 57 7.11 5.12 -9.34
CA GLY A 57 6.83 4.38 -10.58
C GLY A 57 6.80 5.28 -11.81
N PHE A 58 6.42 6.57 -11.66
CA PHE A 58 6.49 7.56 -12.74
C PHE A 58 7.93 8.01 -13.01
N LEU A 59 8.76 8.11 -11.97
CA LEU A 59 10.18 8.45 -12.08
C LEU A 59 11.06 7.30 -12.62
N ARG A 60 10.54 6.06 -12.64
CA ARG A 60 11.23 4.87 -13.17
C ARG A 60 10.85 4.54 -14.62
N ARG A 61 10.43 5.53 -15.42
CA ARG A 61 10.53 5.43 -16.88
C ARG A 61 11.84 6.08 -17.34
N LYS A 62 12.87 5.26 -17.52
CA LYS A 62 13.93 5.49 -18.50
C LYS A 62 13.83 4.37 -19.53
#